data_AF-A0A0F9B0B4-F1
#
_entry.id   AF-A0A0F9B0B4-F1
#
_cell.length_a   1.000
_cell.length_b   1.000
_cell.length_c   1.000
_cell.angle_alpha   90.00
_cell.angle_beta   90.00
_cell.angle_gamma   90.00
#
_symmetry.space_group_name_H-M   'P 1'
#
loop_
_entity.id
_entity.type
_entity.pdbx_description
1 polymer ?
#
loop_
_entity_poly.entity_id
_entity_poly.type
_entity_poly.pdbx_seq_one_letter_code
_entity_poly.pdbx_strand_id
1 'polypeptide(L)'
;VVGLDPQLEYIPEEIRKTAFKKKGSGLKNAAETIFDFNKQIINIIHPHVGIVKLQIAFYELLGFWGIKVYSDTIKYAKKKGLIVIGDIKRGDVPHTSEAYAVENIDTLETEKTFNSSKCGGCFGVKEVEITIQEC
;
A
#
# COMPACT_ATOMS: atom_id res chain seq x y z
N VAL A 1 5.84 11.03 9.38
CA VAL A 1 5.53 9.96 8.40
C VAL A 1 6.41 8.76 8.71
N VAL A 2 5.89 7.53 8.66
CA VAL A 2 6.69 6.29 8.83
C VAL A 2 6.60 5.44 7.55
N GLY A 3 7.75 4.96 7.07
CA GLY A 3 7.81 4.03 5.94
C GLY A 3 7.55 2.58 6.37
N LEU A 4 6.74 1.87 5.59
CA LEU A 4 6.53 0.43 5.67
C LEU A 4 7.08 -0.20 4.39
N ASP A 5 8.32 -0.69 4.50
CA ASP A 5 9.10 -1.29 3.41
C ASP A 5 9.37 -2.77 3.76
N PRO A 6 8.34 -3.65 3.69
CA PRO A 6 8.42 -4.96 4.31
C PRO A 6 9.26 -5.94 3.47
N GLN A 7 10.55 -6.02 3.76
CA GLN A 7 11.41 -7.08 3.24
C GLN A 7 11.39 -8.27 4.21
N LEU A 8 11.20 -9.48 3.69
CA LEU A 8 11.22 -10.71 4.49
C LEU A 8 12.54 -10.89 5.26
N GLU A 9 13.63 -10.37 4.73
CA GLU A 9 14.96 -10.42 5.34
C GLU A 9 15.05 -9.59 6.62
N TYR A 10 14.34 -8.46 6.68
CA TYR A 10 14.31 -7.55 7.83
C TYR A 10 13.32 -7.97 8.91
N ILE A 11 12.43 -8.91 8.60
CA ILE A 11 11.55 -9.51 9.61
C ILE A 11 12.43 -10.39 10.53
N PRO A 12 12.37 -10.19 11.87
CA PRO A 12 13.10 -11.01 12.83
C PRO A 12 12.96 -12.51 12.57
N GLU A 13 14.06 -13.23 12.71
CA GLU A 13 14.16 -14.63 12.29
C GLU A 13 13.15 -15.52 13.05
N GLU A 14 12.84 -15.18 14.28
CA GLU A 14 11.86 -15.85 15.14
C GLU A 14 10.45 -15.77 14.56
N ILE A 15 10.06 -14.59 14.08
CA ILE A 15 8.76 -14.35 13.43
C ILE A 15 8.71 -15.13 12.12
N ARG A 16 9.78 -15.05 11.33
CA ARG A 16 9.91 -15.74 10.04
C ARG A 16 9.84 -17.26 10.19
N LYS A 17 10.62 -17.84 11.10
CA LYS A 17 10.63 -19.29 11.40
C LYS A 17 9.29 -19.77 11.92
N THR A 18 8.64 -19.00 12.80
CA THR A 18 7.32 -19.35 13.35
C THR A 18 6.27 -19.35 12.24
N ALA A 19 6.29 -18.35 11.35
CA ALA A 19 5.36 -18.27 10.24
C ALA A 19 5.56 -19.41 9.23
N PHE A 20 6.80 -19.71 8.83
CA PHE A 20 7.10 -20.81 7.91
C PHE A 20 6.85 -22.19 8.51
N LYS A 21 7.08 -22.39 9.82
CA LYS A 21 6.71 -23.65 10.51
C LYS A 21 5.19 -23.86 10.58
N LYS A 22 4.43 -22.79 10.85
CA LYS A 22 2.96 -22.88 10.99
C LYS A 22 2.23 -22.93 9.66
N LYS A 23 2.70 -22.18 8.66
CA LYS A 23 1.99 -21.96 7.39
C LYS A 23 2.58 -22.75 6.22
N GLY A 24 3.84 -23.22 6.31
CA GLY A 24 4.58 -23.85 5.22
C GLY A 24 5.32 -22.82 4.33
N SER A 25 6.10 -23.28 3.36
CA SER A 25 6.78 -22.42 2.39
C SER A 25 5.85 -21.96 1.26
N GLY A 26 6.07 -20.76 0.72
CA GLY A 26 5.35 -20.22 -0.45
C GLY A 26 5.05 -18.72 -0.40
N LEU A 27 4.75 -18.12 -1.56
CA LEU A 27 4.48 -16.68 -1.70
C LEU A 27 3.29 -16.20 -0.88
N LYS A 28 2.23 -17.02 -0.78
CA LYS A 28 1.06 -16.72 0.05
C LYS A 28 1.45 -16.52 1.52
N ASN A 29 2.22 -17.46 2.06
CA ASN A 29 2.60 -17.44 3.47
C ASN A 29 3.59 -16.31 3.77
N ALA A 30 4.51 -16.05 2.85
CA ALA A 30 5.38 -14.89 2.90
C ALA A 30 4.56 -13.58 2.96
N ALA A 31 3.57 -13.42 2.09
CA ALA A 31 2.70 -12.24 2.08
C ALA A 31 1.91 -12.08 3.38
N GLU A 32 1.29 -13.15 3.87
CA GLU A 32 0.58 -13.10 5.15
C GLU A 32 1.51 -12.80 6.33
N THR A 33 2.76 -13.25 6.30
CA THR A 33 3.76 -12.93 7.32
C THR A 33 4.09 -11.44 7.32
N ILE A 34 4.27 -10.86 6.13
CA ILE A 34 4.43 -9.41 5.97
C ILE A 34 3.21 -8.66 6.53
N PHE A 35 2.00 -9.12 6.23
CA PHE A 35 0.79 -8.50 6.75
C PHE A 35 0.74 -8.51 8.28
N ASP A 36 1.02 -9.67 8.88
CA ASP A 36 1.04 -9.84 10.33
C ASP A 36 2.10 -8.97 11.01
N PHE A 37 3.26 -8.81 10.37
CA PHE A 37 4.32 -7.91 10.81
C PHE A 37 3.93 -6.43 10.71
N ASN A 38 3.38 -6.01 9.57
CA ASN A 38 2.91 -4.64 9.36
C ASN A 38 1.82 -4.23 10.36
N LYS A 39 0.87 -5.12 10.66
CA LYS A 39 -0.15 -4.86 11.69
C LYS A 39 0.47 -4.57 13.06
N GLN A 40 1.52 -5.30 13.43
CA GLN A 40 2.22 -5.06 14.69
C GLN A 40 2.89 -3.70 14.70
N ILE A 41 3.59 -3.33 13.63
CA ILE A 41 4.19 -2.00 13.49
C ILE A 41 3.11 -0.92 13.59
N ILE A 42 2.04 -1.03 12.81
CA ILE A 42 0.93 -0.07 12.79
C ILE A 42 0.32 0.08 14.20
N ASN A 43 0.10 -1.01 14.92
CA ASN A 43 -0.44 -0.97 16.29
C ASN A 43 0.46 -0.18 17.25
N ILE A 44 1.78 -0.27 17.08
CA ILE A 44 2.75 0.43 17.93
C ILE A 44 2.81 1.91 17.55
N ILE A 45 2.82 2.23 16.25
CA ILE A 45 3.09 3.60 15.80
C ILE A 45 1.85 4.48 15.71
N HIS A 46 0.64 3.92 15.53
CA HIS A 46 -0.55 4.74 15.23
C HIS A 46 -0.92 5.80 16.29
N PRO A 47 -0.59 5.65 17.60
CA PRO A 47 -0.81 6.72 18.56
C PRO A 47 0.18 7.89 18.40
N HIS A 48 1.28 7.69 17.68
CA HIS A 48 2.41 8.62 17.61
C HIS A 48 2.57 9.29 16.24
N VAL A 49 1.94 8.75 15.18
CA VAL A 49 2.12 9.22 13.81
C VAL A 49 0.79 9.36 13.09
N GLY A 50 0.65 10.36 12.22
CA GLY A 50 -0.56 10.55 11.42
C GLY A 50 -0.53 9.90 10.04
N ILE A 51 0.65 9.51 9.53
CA ILE A 51 0.84 9.08 8.15
C ILE A 51 1.78 7.88 8.07
N VAL A 52 1.39 6.87 7.28
CA VAL A 52 2.24 5.75 6.86
C VAL A 52 2.43 5.74 5.34
N LYS A 53 3.64 5.40 4.90
CA LYS A 53 4.02 5.28 3.48
C LYS A 53 4.33 3.83 3.16
N LEU A 54 3.63 3.19 2.22
CA LEU A 54 3.86 1.80 1.83
C LEU A 54 4.59 1.74 0.50
N GLN A 55 5.70 1.01 0.42
CA GLN A 55 6.43 0.80 -0.84
C GLN A 55 5.92 -0.45 -1.58
N ILE A 56 5.18 -0.23 -2.68
CA ILE A 56 4.48 -1.30 -3.41
C ILE A 56 5.43 -2.36 -4.00
N ALA A 57 6.66 -1.98 -4.35
CA ALA A 57 7.63 -2.89 -4.97
C ALA A 57 7.88 -4.14 -4.11
N PHE A 58 7.92 -4.00 -2.77
CA PHE A 58 8.12 -5.15 -1.87
C PHE A 58 6.92 -6.10 -1.81
N TYR A 59 5.72 -5.58 -2.07
CA TYR A 59 4.52 -6.39 -2.18
C TYR A 59 4.47 -7.08 -3.55
N GLU A 60 4.81 -6.39 -4.63
CA GLU A 60 4.81 -6.94 -5.99
C GLU A 60 5.72 -8.17 -6.16
N LEU A 61 6.84 -8.23 -5.42
CA LEU A 61 7.72 -9.40 -5.36
C LEU A 61 7.01 -10.69 -4.93
N LEU A 62 5.87 -10.59 -4.24
CA LEU A 62 5.05 -11.72 -3.78
C LEU A 62 3.87 -12.02 -4.70
N GLY A 63 3.84 -11.40 -5.88
CA GLY A 63 2.82 -11.58 -6.90
C GLY A 63 1.42 -11.21 -6.38
N PHE A 64 0.42 -11.96 -6.81
CA PHE A 64 -0.99 -11.75 -6.46
C PHE A 64 -1.22 -11.63 -4.94
N TRP A 65 -0.57 -12.49 -4.15
CA TRP A 65 -0.73 -12.48 -2.69
C TRP A 65 -0.17 -11.22 -2.05
N GLY A 66 0.91 -10.69 -2.62
CA GLY A 66 1.49 -9.42 -2.19
C GLY A 66 0.57 -8.24 -2.44
N ILE A 67 0.01 -8.11 -3.64
CA ILE A 67 -0.97 -7.04 -3.95
C ILE A 67 -2.20 -7.12 -3.05
N LYS A 68 -2.69 -8.34 -2.79
CA LYS A 68 -3.78 -8.53 -1.82
C LYS A 68 -3.41 -7.98 -0.44
N VAL A 69 -2.23 -8.34 0.07
CA VAL A 69 -1.74 -7.88 1.38
C VAL A 69 -1.43 -6.39 1.41
N TYR A 70 -0.99 -5.80 0.30
CA TYR A 70 -0.85 -4.34 0.16
C TYR A 70 -2.19 -3.65 0.42
N SER A 71 -3.25 -4.07 -0.30
CA SER A 71 -4.62 -3.58 -0.10
C SER A 71 -5.11 -3.80 1.34
N ASP A 72 -4.87 -4.98 1.91
CA ASP A 72 -5.26 -5.29 3.29
C ASP A 72 -4.51 -4.42 4.31
N THR A 73 -3.24 -4.09 4.06
CA THR A 73 -2.43 -3.20 4.91
C THR A 73 -2.96 -1.76 4.86
N ILE A 74 -3.30 -1.25 3.67
CA ILE A 74 -3.93 0.08 3.50
C ILE A 74 -5.22 0.16 4.32
N LYS A 75 -6.12 -0.81 4.15
CA LYS A 75 -7.40 -0.86 4.87
C LYS A 75 -7.20 -0.90 6.38
N TYR A 76 -6.21 -1.67 6.85
CA TYR A 76 -5.89 -1.76 8.26
C TYR A 76 -5.36 -0.44 8.83
N ALA A 77 -4.43 0.22 8.13
CA ALA A 77 -3.89 1.51 8.54
C ALA A 77 -4.98 2.59 8.61
N LYS A 78 -5.86 2.66 7.60
CA LYS A 78 -7.02 3.57 7.59
C LYS A 78 -7.96 3.32 8.76
N LYS A 79 -8.26 2.05 9.07
CA LYS A 79 -9.06 1.68 10.25
C LYS A 79 -8.45 2.17 11.57
N LYS A 80 -7.13 2.38 11.61
CA LYS A 80 -6.39 2.93 12.75
C LYS A 80 -6.31 4.46 12.76
N GLY A 81 -6.97 5.14 11.82
CA GLY A 81 -6.98 6.61 11.71
C GLY A 81 -5.74 7.18 11.05
N LEU A 82 -4.97 6.36 10.32
CA LEU A 82 -3.77 6.81 9.61
C LEU A 82 -4.09 7.21 8.18
N ILE A 83 -3.49 8.31 7.74
CA ILE A 83 -3.39 8.63 6.30
C ILE A 83 -2.36 7.67 5.69
N VAL A 84 -2.67 7.17 4.50
CA VAL A 84 -1.83 6.20 3.80
C VAL A 84 -1.36 6.78 2.48
N ILE A 85 -0.04 6.73 2.25
CA ILE A 85 0.61 7.11 1.00
C ILE A 85 1.16 5.85 0.34
N GLY A 86 0.72 5.57 -0.89
CA GLY A 86 1.33 4.54 -1.73
C GLY A 86 2.58 5.10 -2.42
N ASP A 87 3.76 4.60 -2.07
CA ASP A 87 5.01 4.91 -2.77
C ASP A 87 5.17 3.94 -3.94
N ILE A 88 4.47 4.26 -5.04
CA ILE A 88 4.32 3.39 -6.22
C ILE A 88 5.28 3.71 -7.37
N LYS A 89 5.84 4.94 -7.39
CA LYS A 89 6.76 5.45 -8.43
C LYS A 89 6.27 5.17 -9.88
N ARG A 90 4.97 5.33 -10.13
CA ARG A 90 4.36 5.13 -11.46
C ARG A 90 4.33 6.48 -12.19
N GLY A 91 4.94 6.53 -13.36
CA GLY A 91 4.86 7.67 -14.28
C GLY A 91 4.60 7.17 -15.69
N ASP A 92 3.61 7.73 -16.37
CA ASP A 92 3.20 7.34 -17.72
C ASP A 92 2.45 8.52 -18.39
N VAL A 93 2.03 8.37 -19.64
CA VAL A 93 1.25 9.38 -20.36
C VAL A 93 -0.06 9.71 -19.62
N PRO A 94 -0.64 10.92 -19.79
CA PRO A 94 -1.67 11.45 -18.88
C PRO A 94 -2.83 10.50 -18.58
N HIS A 95 -3.41 9.87 -19.60
CA HIS A 95 -4.55 8.95 -19.43
C HIS A 95 -4.19 7.69 -18.61
N THR A 96 -2.95 7.20 -18.73
CA THR A 96 -2.46 6.06 -17.94
C THR A 96 -2.12 6.49 -16.51
N SER A 97 -1.56 7.69 -16.35
CA SER A 97 -1.31 8.29 -15.03
C SER A 97 -2.60 8.54 -14.24
N GLU A 98 -3.68 8.94 -14.90
CA GLU A 98 -5.03 9.03 -14.30
C GLU A 98 -5.49 7.65 -13.77
N ALA A 99 -5.27 6.56 -14.52
CA ALA A 99 -5.62 5.22 -14.07
C ALA A 99 -4.82 4.79 -12.82
N TYR A 100 -3.53 5.16 -12.73
CA TYR A 100 -2.72 4.90 -11.53
C TYR A 100 -3.19 5.69 -10.31
N ALA A 101 -3.63 6.93 -10.50
CA ALA A 101 -4.19 7.74 -9.43
C ALA A 101 -5.47 7.09 -8.89
N VAL A 102 -6.36 6.66 -9.79
CA VAL A 102 -7.64 6.05 -9.42
C VAL A 102 -7.46 4.71 -8.69
N GLU A 103 -6.50 3.87 -9.07
CA GLU A 103 -6.24 2.59 -8.38
C GLU A 103 -5.82 2.77 -6.91
N ASN A 104 -5.07 3.84 -6.60
CA ASN A 104 -4.53 4.09 -5.26
C ASN A 104 -5.46 4.96 -4.39
N ILE A 105 -6.45 5.61 -4.97
CA ILE A 105 -7.49 6.34 -4.24
C ILE A 105 -8.68 5.38 -4.05
N ASP A 106 -9.15 5.23 -2.82
CA ASP A 106 -10.25 4.33 -2.39
C ASP A 106 -11.62 4.59 -3.07
N THR A 107 -11.67 5.48 -4.06
CA THR A 107 -12.91 5.97 -4.68
C THR A 107 -12.95 5.58 -6.15
N LEU A 108 -13.33 4.34 -6.41
CA LEU A 108 -13.99 3.98 -7.67
C LEU A 108 -15.50 4.11 -7.47
N GLU A 109 -16.04 5.33 -7.60
CA GLU A 109 -17.46 5.49 -7.90
C GLU A 109 -17.66 5.10 -9.37
N THR A 110 -18.10 3.86 -9.60
CA THR A 110 -18.21 3.22 -10.92
C THR A 110 -19.05 3.99 -11.95
N GLU A 111 -19.80 5.01 -11.53
CA GLU A 111 -20.67 5.80 -12.40
C GLU A 111 -20.03 7.10 -12.96
N LYS A 112 -18.94 7.62 -12.37
CA LYS A 112 -18.38 8.93 -12.76
C LYS A 112 -17.19 8.88 -13.73
N THR A 113 -16.45 7.77 -13.76
CA THR A 113 -15.19 7.67 -14.51
C THR A 113 -15.36 7.56 -16.02
N PHE A 114 -16.55 7.18 -16.51
CA PHE A 114 -16.79 7.04 -17.96
C PHE A 114 -16.97 8.39 -18.69
N ASN A 115 -17.00 9.52 -17.95
CA ASN A 115 -17.43 10.81 -18.51
C ASN A 115 -16.57 12.03 -18.13
N SER A 116 -15.31 11.87 -17.74
CA SER A 116 -14.44 13.03 -17.49
C SER A 116 -13.41 13.24 -18.61
N SER A 117 -13.85 13.94 -19.65
CA SER A 117 -12.96 14.83 -20.38
C SER A 117 -12.80 16.10 -19.54
N LYS A 118 -11.61 16.34 -18.95
CA LYS A 118 -11.03 17.69 -18.76
C LYS A 118 -9.64 17.67 -18.11
N CYS A 119 -8.71 18.13 -18.92
CA CYS A 119 -7.39 18.70 -18.70
C CYS A 119 -7.21 19.57 -17.44
N GLY A 120 -5.98 19.58 -16.89
CA GLY A 120 -5.30 20.80 -16.45
C GLY A 120 -5.24 21.05 -14.94
N GLY A 121 -4.04 20.86 -14.37
CA GLY A 121 -3.63 21.47 -13.09
C GLY A 121 -3.89 20.59 -11.87
N CYS A 122 -2.86 20.45 -11.04
CA CYS A 122 -2.85 19.77 -9.75
C CYS A 122 -4.16 20.00 -8.97
N PHE A 123 -5.02 18.99 -8.90
CA PHE A 123 -6.23 19.04 -8.10
C PHE A 123 -6.00 18.30 -6.77
N GLY A 124 -5.97 19.07 -5.68
CA GLY A 124 -5.97 18.54 -4.33
C GLY A 124 -7.30 17.85 -4.02
N VAL A 125 -7.23 16.63 -3.49
CA VAL A 125 -8.39 15.86 -3.03
C VAL A 125 -8.12 15.34 -1.62
N LYS A 126 -9.07 15.59 -0.72
CA LYS A 126 -8.98 15.29 0.72
C LYS A 126 -8.79 13.78 0.98
N GLU A 127 -7.88 13.49 1.90
CA GLU A 127 -7.57 12.21 2.57
C GLU A 127 -6.79 11.12 1.81
N VAL A 128 -6.30 11.37 0.60
CA VAL A 128 -5.25 10.57 -0.01
C VAL A 128 -4.26 11.51 -0.73
N GLU A 129 -3.14 11.82 -0.08
CA GLU A 129 -2.05 12.56 -0.72
C GLU A 129 -1.10 11.54 -1.37
N ILE A 130 -1.47 11.04 -2.55
CA ILE A 130 -0.54 10.29 -3.39
C ILE A 130 0.36 11.30 -4.07
N THR A 131 1.62 11.33 -3.66
CA THR A 131 2.66 11.98 -4.45
C THR A 131 2.99 11.06 -5.63
N ILE A 132 2.33 11.27 -6.76
CA ILE A 132 2.85 10.80 -8.05
C ILE A 132 4.07 11.68 -8.31
N GLN A 133 5.24 11.19 -7.94
CA GLN A 133 6.48 11.87 -8.28
C GLN A 133 6.72 11.63 -9.77
N GLU A 134 6.24 12.56 -10.60
CA GLU A 134 6.71 12.68 -11.98
C GLU A 134 8.23 12.91 -11.94
N CYS A 135 8.97 12.13 -12.74
CA CYS A 135 10.38 12.40 -13.04
C CYS A 135 10.48 13.59 -14.01
#